data_AF-A0A6J0YLC2-F1
#
_entry.id   AF-A0A6J0YLC2-F1
#
_cell.length_a   1.000
_cell.length_b   1.000
_cell.length_c   1.000
_cell.angle_alpha   90.00
_cell.angle_beta   90.00
_cell.angle_gamma   90.00
#
_symmetry.space_group_name_H-M   'P 1'
#
loop_
_entity.id
_entity.type
_entity.pdbx_description
1 polymer ?
#
loop_
_entity_poly.entity_id
_entity_poly.type
_entity_poly.pdbx_seq_one_letter_code
_entity_poly.pdbx_strand_id
1 'polypeptide(L)'
;MPAKGKDKKKGKGKDKGKDKDKKKKKIIKLEESVVERAKANASLWEARLEVTELSRIEYRDTSRRLARCNEELKRQQYKMEKDTMSVLNHLKKQDQEKDNLIEKLKQQLNETKEKAQEEKEKLEQKFTMQISELEGQFHQKAKEIGMVQTELKTIKQFQKRKIQVEKELDDEVMKRFKGPDLIDIECLKNYGQRFVTLYRRCLPKPWLYYEVENGKWTLGQATSRLPQLAEINDLLVKEKIMQLTQQRLQIQTLQKKVVSLENALVCMTKEFETEVLKLQQQAMVENQAGQVEIFKLQQLLQMKDKEMNRIKKLAKNILDERTEVERFFLDALHQVKKQILFSRKHYKQVAQTAFNLKMREACAGRMEYPKIRTFDGREHSTNSVNQDLMEADKWY
;
A
#
# COMPACT_ATOMS: atom_id res chain seq x y z
N MET A 1 -17.65 55.89 81.62
CA MET A 1 -16.95 57.17 81.95
C MET A 1 -17.88 58.33 81.66
N PRO A 2 -17.90 59.40 82.47
CA PRO A 2 -19.14 60.14 82.80
C PRO A 2 -19.17 61.60 82.30
N ALA A 3 -20.37 62.21 82.28
CA ALA A 3 -20.74 63.33 83.16
C ALA A 3 -21.72 64.36 82.54
N LYS A 4 -22.55 64.90 83.45
CA LYS A 4 -23.38 66.13 83.44
C LYS A 4 -24.87 65.87 83.21
N GLY A 5 -25.79 66.38 84.02
CA GLY A 5 -25.66 67.41 85.05
C GLY A 5 -26.80 67.44 86.07
N LYS A 6 -26.81 68.58 86.76
CA LYS A 6 -27.31 68.91 88.10
C LYS A 6 -28.84 69.09 88.24
N ASP A 7 -29.28 68.81 89.46
CA ASP A 7 -30.11 69.59 90.40
C ASP A 7 -31.62 69.92 90.20
N LYS A 8 -32.26 69.92 91.39
CA LYS A 8 -33.50 70.60 91.83
C LYS A 8 -34.81 69.88 91.41
N LYS A 9 -35.86 69.74 92.24
CA LYS A 9 -36.28 70.41 93.48
C LYS A 9 -37.41 69.57 94.15
N LYS A 10 -37.54 69.62 95.49
CA LYS A 10 -38.67 69.06 96.26
C LYS A 10 -39.98 69.81 95.98
N GLY A 11 -41.10 69.07 95.99
CA GLY A 11 -42.47 69.57 96.19
C GLY A 11 -43.44 68.43 96.50
N LYS A 12 -43.96 68.35 97.72
CA LYS A 12 -44.97 67.38 98.22
C LYS A 12 -46.38 67.81 97.78
N GLY A 13 -47.24 66.85 97.44
CA GLY A 13 -48.70 67.04 97.36
C GLY A 13 -49.42 65.73 97.03
N LYS A 14 -50.22 65.23 97.97
CA LYS A 14 -51.09 64.05 97.86
C LYS A 14 -52.21 64.29 96.83
N ASP A 15 -52.47 63.33 95.95
CA ASP A 15 -53.84 63.08 95.47
C ASP A 15 -54.03 61.61 95.04
N LYS A 16 -54.87 60.88 95.77
CA LYS A 16 -55.21 59.47 95.55
C LYS A 16 -56.55 59.44 94.79
N GLY A 17 -56.51 59.31 93.46
CA GLY A 17 -57.74 59.23 92.65
C GLY A 17 -57.60 58.99 91.14
N LYS A 18 -56.40 59.13 90.55
CA LYS A 18 -56.17 59.08 89.08
C LYS A 18 -55.51 57.81 88.53
N ASP A 19 -55.31 56.79 89.36
CA ASP A 19 -54.42 55.66 89.01
C ASP A 19 -55.12 54.54 88.23
N LYS A 20 -56.44 54.34 88.41
CA LYS A 20 -57.19 53.28 87.70
C LYS A 20 -57.36 53.56 86.19
N ASP A 21 -57.59 54.81 85.80
CA ASP A 21 -57.74 55.21 84.39
C ASP A 21 -56.41 55.25 83.63
N LYS A 22 -55.32 55.71 84.28
CA LYS A 22 -53.98 55.61 83.69
C LYS A 22 -53.56 54.15 83.51
N LYS A 23 -53.92 53.27 84.44
CA LYS A 23 -53.60 51.84 84.34
C LYS A 23 -54.40 51.14 83.24
N LYS A 24 -55.71 51.41 83.10
CA LYS A 24 -56.52 50.93 81.96
C LYS A 24 -56.00 51.43 80.61
N LYS A 25 -55.69 52.72 80.48
CA LYS A 25 -55.17 53.31 79.23
C LYS A 25 -53.76 52.79 78.87
N LYS A 26 -52.96 52.45 79.89
CA LYS A 26 -51.63 51.84 79.71
C LYS A 26 -51.70 50.34 79.37
N ILE A 27 -52.71 49.62 79.86
CA ILE A 27 -53.01 48.23 79.47
C ILE A 27 -53.48 48.20 78.02
N ILE A 28 -54.42 49.07 77.62
CA ILE A 28 -54.90 49.17 76.23
C ILE A 28 -53.74 49.51 75.27
N LYS A 29 -52.88 50.47 75.63
CA LYS A 29 -51.70 50.82 74.80
C LYS A 29 -50.64 49.71 74.73
N LEU A 30 -50.54 48.88 75.77
CA LEU A 30 -49.66 47.73 75.78
C LEU A 30 -50.25 46.59 74.94
N GLU A 31 -51.55 46.33 75.04
CA GLU A 31 -52.26 45.37 74.18
C GLU A 31 -52.21 45.79 72.72
N GLU A 32 -52.43 47.07 72.40
CA GLU A 32 -52.31 47.62 71.04
C GLU A 32 -50.87 47.46 70.51
N SER A 33 -49.84 47.66 71.35
CA SER A 33 -48.44 47.40 70.99
C SER A 33 -48.13 45.90 70.80
N VAL A 34 -48.79 45.02 71.54
CA VAL A 34 -48.63 43.56 71.40
C VAL A 34 -49.33 43.08 70.14
N VAL A 35 -50.51 43.63 69.82
CA VAL A 35 -51.25 43.37 68.58
C VAL A 35 -50.45 43.84 67.37
N GLU A 36 -49.85 45.03 67.39
CA GLU A 36 -48.98 45.50 66.31
C GLU A 36 -47.72 44.63 66.15
N ARG A 37 -47.12 44.16 67.25
CA ARG A 37 -46.00 43.19 67.18
C ARG A 37 -46.42 41.85 66.61
N ALA A 38 -47.63 41.38 66.93
CA ALA A 38 -48.19 40.15 66.37
C ALA A 38 -48.49 40.27 64.88
N LYS A 39 -49.06 41.40 64.44
CA LYS A 39 -49.26 41.72 63.01
C LYS A 39 -47.94 41.78 62.25
N ALA A 40 -46.93 42.47 62.79
CA ALA A 40 -45.60 42.53 62.17
C ALA A 40 -44.94 41.14 62.08
N ASN A 41 -45.08 40.31 63.12
CA ASN A 41 -44.61 38.92 63.08
C ASN A 41 -45.39 38.08 62.06
N ALA A 42 -46.71 38.24 61.96
CA ALA A 42 -47.54 37.54 60.98
C ALA A 42 -47.11 37.91 59.55
N SER A 43 -46.96 39.20 59.23
CA SER A 43 -46.47 39.66 57.92
C SER A 43 -45.05 39.16 57.61
N LEU A 44 -44.17 39.03 58.61
CA LEU A 44 -42.85 38.44 58.42
C LEU A 44 -42.91 36.93 58.11
N TRP A 45 -43.83 36.19 58.71
CA TRP A 45 -44.06 34.79 58.38
C TRP A 45 -44.70 34.62 57.00
N GLU A 46 -45.63 35.49 56.63
CA GLU A 46 -46.22 35.54 55.28
C GLU A 46 -45.16 35.78 54.21
N ALA A 47 -44.29 36.79 54.38
CA ALA A 47 -43.21 37.06 53.44
C ALA A 47 -42.20 35.90 53.35
N ARG A 48 -41.89 35.23 54.47
CA ARG A 48 -41.03 34.03 54.46
C ARG A 48 -41.69 32.86 53.74
N LEU A 49 -42.98 32.65 53.96
CA LEU A 49 -43.75 31.62 53.27
C LEU A 49 -43.73 31.88 51.76
N GLU A 50 -44.01 33.11 51.32
CA GLU A 50 -44.00 33.51 49.91
C GLU A 50 -42.65 33.22 49.24
N VAL A 51 -41.52 33.60 49.86
CA VAL A 51 -40.18 33.30 49.34
C VAL A 51 -39.95 31.80 49.21
N THR A 52 -40.36 31.00 50.21
CA THR A 52 -40.23 29.54 50.12
C THR A 52 -41.13 28.94 49.05
N GLU A 53 -42.33 29.47 48.84
CA GLU A 53 -43.25 29.02 47.81
C GLU A 53 -42.72 29.33 46.40
N LEU A 54 -42.16 30.52 46.18
CA LEU A 54 -41.50 30.88 44.93
C LEU A 54 -40.32 29.94 44.64
N SER A 55 -39.44 29.70 45.61
CA SER A 55 -38.32 28.77 45.44
C SER A 55 -38.80 27.36 45.07
N ARG A 56 -39.87 26.87 45.71
CA ARG A 56 -40.47 25.56 45.41
C ARG A 56 -41.03 25.50 43.98
N ILE A 57 -41.66 26.57 43.51
CA ILE A 57 -42.18 26.67 42.14
C ILE A 57 -41.01 26.62 41.16
N GLU A 58 -39.93 27.39 41.39
CA GLU A 58 -38.73 27.39 40.55
C GLU A 58 -38.06 26.01 40.50
N TYR A 59 -37.93 25.32 41.63
CA TYR A 59 -37.41 23.94 41.66
C TYR A 59 -38.29 22.96 40.88
N ARG A 60 -39.61 23.11 40.93
CA ARG A 60 -40.52 22.28 40.12
C ARG A 60 -40.40 22.60 38.64
N ASP A 61 -40.27 23.87 38.28
CA ASP A 61 -40.11 24.30 36.88
C ASP A 61 -38.81 23.81 36.28
N THR A 62 -37.69 23.98 37.01
CA THR A 62 -36.39 23.48 36.60
C THR A 62 -36.39 21.96 36.45
N SER A 63 -36.99 21.22 37.40
CA SER A 63 -37.12 19.77 37.31
C SER A 63 -37.94 19.34 36.09
N ARG A 64 -39.05 20.04 35.79
CA ARG A 64 -39.87 19.77 34.60
C ARG A 64 -39.11 20.09 33.30
N ARG A 65 -38.35 21.19 33.26
CA ARG A 65 -37.51 21.54 32.10
C ARG A 65 -36.44 20.46 31.88
N LEU A 66 -35.75 20.04 32.93
CA LEU A 66 -34.72 19.01 32.86
C LEU A 66 -35.30 17.68 32.36
N ALA A 67 -36.48 17.28 32.86
CA ALA A 67 -37.17 16.08 32.37
C ALA A 67 -37.46 16.14 30.86
N ARG A 68 -37.98 17.28 30.37
CA ARG A 68 -38.21 17.49 28.93
C ARG A 68 -36.92 17.45 28.11
N CYS A 69 -35.86 18.10 28.59
CA CYS A 69 -34.56 18.08 27.92
C CYS A 69 -33.98 16.66 27.86
N ASN A 70 -34.11 15.87 28.92
CA ASN A 70 -33.66 14.47 28.94
C ASN A 70 -34.45 13.61 27.95
N GLU A 71 -35.77 13.79 27.87
CA GLU A 71 -36.60 13.09 26.87
C GLU A 71 -36.18 13.45 25.44
N GLU A 72 -35.92 14.73 25.17
CA GLU A 72 -35.49 15.20 23.85
C GLU A 72 -34.10 14.68 23.48
N LEU A 73 -33.14 14.73 24.41
CA LEU A 73 -31.81 14.15 24.21
C LEU A 73 -31.89 12.65 23.91
N LYS A 74 -32.78 11.91 24.60
CA LYS A 74 -33.00 10.48 24.35
C LYS A 74 -33.58 10.22 22.96
N ARG A 75 -34.50 11.07 22.48
CA ARG A 75 -35.02 11.00 21.09
C ARG A 75 -33.93 11.29 20.08
N GLN A 76 -33.11 12.30 20.32
CA GLN A 76 -31.98 12.65 19.46
C GLN A 76 -30.95 11.53 19.40
N GLN A 77 -30.60 10.93 20.54
CA GLN A 77 -29.73 9.78 20.60
C GLN A 77 -30.26 8.63 19.73
N TYR A 78 -31.53 8.24 19.92
CA TYR A 78 -32.13 7.17 19.12
C TYR A 78 -32.13 7.46 17.62
N LYS A 79 -32.41 8.72 17.24
CA LYS A 79 -32.37 9.14 15.83
C LYS A 79 -30.94 9.06 15.27
N MET A 80 -29.94 9.57 15.99
CA MET A 80 -28.54 9.50 15.59
C MET A 80 -28.05 8.05 15.48
N GLU A 81 -28.43 7.18 16.40
CA GLU A 81 -28.11 5.74 16.35
C GLU A 81 -28.72 5.08 15.11
N LYS A 82 -29.97 5.40 14.78
CA LYS A 82 -30.64 4.89 13.57
C LYS A 82 -29.98 5.40 12.29
N ASP A 83 -29.67 6.69 12.22
CA ASP A 83 -29.02 7.31 11.06
C ASP A 83 -27.60 6.73 10.86
N THR A 84 -26.85 6.57 11.95
CA THR A 84 -25.52 5.94 11.95
C THR A 84 -25.60 4.48 11.48
N MET A 85 -26.58 3.72 11.96
CA MET A 85 -26.80 2.35 11.53
C MET A 85 -27.16 2.26 10.03
N SER A 86 -27.95 3.21 9.52
CA SER A 86 -28.28 3.29 8.10
C SER A 86 -27.04 3.55 7.23
N VAL A 87 -26.20 4.49 7.63
CA VAL A 87 -24.93 4.77 6.94
C VAL A 87 -24.01 3.56 6.98
N LEU A 88 -23.86 2.92 8.15
CA LEU A 88 -23.03 1.73 8.32
C LEU A 88 -23.52 0.58 7.43
N ASN A 89 -24.83 0.33 7.38
CA ASN A 89 -25.41 -0.71 6.53
C ASN A 89 -25.19 -0.44 5.04
N HIS A 90 -25.31 0.82 4.60
CA HIS A 90 -25.03 1.19 3.22
C HIS A 90 -23.56 0.93 2.87
N LEU A 91 -22.64 1.39 3.71
CA LEU A 91 -21.20 1.17 3.52
C LEU A 91 -20.86 -0.33 3.52
N LYS A 92 -21.40 -1.11 4.45
CA LYS A 92 -21.21 -2.56 4.51
C LYS A 92 -21.71 -3.26 3.24
N LYS A 93 -22.86 -2.83 2.69
CA LYS A 93 -23.38 -3.36 1.43
C LYS A 93 -22.46 -3.01 0.26
N GLN A 94 -21.98 -1.77 0.20
CA GLN A 94 -21.07 -1.31 -0.85
C GLN A 94 -19.73 -2.06 -0.80
N ASP A 95 -19.19 -2.30 0.39
CA ASP A 95 -17.95 -3.07 0.56
C ASP A 95 -18.15 -4.53 0.11
N GLN A 96 -19.27 -5.16 0.48
CA GLN A 96 -19.60 -6.50 0.00
C GLN A 96 -19.74 -6.57 -1.53
N GLU A 97 -20.34 -5.56 -2.16
CA GLU A 97 -20.45 -5.49 -3.62
C GLU A 97 -19.09 -5.35 -4.30
N LYS A 98 -18.17 -4.57 -3.71
CA LYS A 98 -16.78 -4.46 -4.20
C LYS A 98 -16.00 -5.76 -4.03
N ASP A 99 -16.14 -6.44 -2.89
CA ASP A 99 -15.50 -7.73 -2.66
C ASP A 99 -15.95 -8.78 -3.67
N ASN A 100 -17.25 -8.82 -3.97
CA ASN A 100 -17.81 -9.71 -5.00
C ASN A 100 -17.26 -9.37 -6.40
N LEU A 101 -17.03 -8.09 -6.71
CA LEU A 101 -16.42 -7.67 -7.97
C LEU A 101 -14.94 -8.07 -8.05
N ILE A 102 -14.18 -7.89 -6.95
CA ILE A 102 -12.79 -8.32 -6.86
C ILE A 102 -12.68 -9.82 -7.08
N GLU A 103 -13.58 -10.61 -6.50
CA GLU A 103 -13.60 -12.06 -6.68
C GLU A 103 -13.87 -12.46 -8.15
N LYS A 104 -14.85 -11.82 -8.80
CA LYS A 104 -15.11 -12.02 -10.24
C LYS A 104 -13.91 -11.64 -11.12
N LEU A 105 -13.27 -10.51 -10.83
CA LEU A 105 -12.09 -10.07 -11.58
C LEU A 105 -10.89 -11.00 -11.38
N LYS A 106 -10.69 -11.51 -10.16
CA LYS A 106 -9.67 -12.54 -9.88
C LYS A 106 -9.93 -13.83 -10.66
N GLN A 107 -11.20 -14.26 -10.73
CA GLN A 107 -11.57 -15.43 -11.51
C GLN A 107 -11.29 -15.22 -13.00
N GLN A 108 -11.71 -14.10 -13.59
CA GLN A 108 -11.42 -13.75 -14.98
C GLN A 108 -9.91 -13.69 -15.27
N LEU A 109 -9.13 -13.12 -14.34
CA LEU A 109 -7.67 -13.07 -14.47
C LEU A 109 -7.04 -14.47 -14.48
N ASN A 110 -7.53 -15.38 -13.65
CA ASN A 110 -7.02 -16.76 -13.64
C ASN A 110 -7.41 -17.52 -14.90
N GLU A 111 -8.66 -17.42 -15.34
CA GLU A 111 -9.13 -18.07 -16.57
C GLU A 111 -8.36 -17.60 -17.82
N THR A 112 -8.06 -16.29 -17.91
CA THR A 112 -7.26 -15.75 -19.02
C THR A 112 -5.81 -16.20 -18.96
N LYS A 113 -5.21 -16.28 -17.75
CA LYS A 113 -3.86 -16.82 -17.56
C LYS A 113 -3.78 -18.30 -17.92
N GLU A 114 -4.73 -19.12 -17.50
CA GLU A 114 -4.77 -20.55 -17.83
C GLU A 114 -4.90 -20.76 -19.34
N LYS A 115 -5.81 -20.05 -20.00
CA LYS A 115 -5.95 -20.12 -21.48
C LYS A 115 -4.66 -19.73 -22.20
N ALA A 116 -4.02 -18.63 -21.77
CA ALA A 116 -2.76 -18.19 -22.35
C ALA A 116 -1.63 -19.22 -22.13
N GLN A 117 -1.59 -19.86 -20.95
CA GLN A 117 -0.63 -20.90 -20.63
C GLN A 117 -0.87 -22.16 -21.48
N GLU A 118 -2.12 -22.60 -21.64
CA GLU A 118 -2.46 -23.72 -22.50
C GLU A 118 -2.10 -23.47 -23.97
N GLU A 119 -2.36 -22.27 -24.50
CA GLU A 119 -2.00 -21.89 -25.86
C GLU A 119 -0.49 -21.88 -26.06
N LYS A 120 0.25 -21.34 -25.07
CA LYS A 120 1.71 -21.37 -25.04
C LYS A 120 2.23 -22.81 -25.06
N GLU A 121 1.72 -23.69 -24.20
CA GLU A 121 2.14 -25.10 -24.14
C GLU A 121 1.85 -25.83 -25.45
N LYS A 122 0.67 -25.61 -26.05
CA LYS A 122 0.34 -26.17 -27.38
C LYS A 122 1.30 -25.68 -28.46
N LEU A 123 1.70 -24.41 -28.41
CA LEU A 123 2.64 -23.83 -29.38
C LEU A 123 4.05 -24.38 -29.18
N GLU A 124 4.51 -24.49 -27.95
CA GLU A 124 5.79 -25.10 -27.58
C GLU A 124 5.85 -26.57 -28.03
N GLN A 125 4.79 -27.34 -27.82
CA GLN A 125 4.69 -28.72 -28.30
C GLN A 125 4.79 -28.80 -29.83
N LYS A 126 4.08 -27.93 -30.57
CA LYS A 126 4.15 -27.88 -32.03
C LYS A 126 5.57 -27.59 -32.53
N PHE A 127 6.24 -26.60 -31.96
CA PHE A 127 7.61 -26.27 -32.36
C PHE A 127 8.60 -27.35 -31.95
N THR A 128 8.43 -27.97 -30.80
CA THR A 128 9.27 -29.10 -30.36
C THR A 128 9.15 -30.28 -31.33
N MET A 129 7.93 -30.62 -31.77
CA MET A 129 7.72 -31.65 -32.79
C MET A 129 8.40 -31.31 -34.11
N GLN A 130 8.23 -30.07 -34.61
CA GLN A 130 8.87 -29.62 -35.86
C GLN A 130 10.39 -29.66 -35.79
N ILE A 131 10.98 -29.26 -34.65
CA ILE A 131 12.43 -29.34 -34.43
C ILE A 131 12.88 -30.80 -34.47
N SER A 132 12.20 -31.70 -33.75
CA SER A 132 12.55 -33.13 -33.73
C SER A 132 12.47 -33.78 -35.12
N GLU A 133 11.50 -33.38 -35.94
CA GLU A 133 11.35 -33.87 -37.31
C GLU A 133 12.48 -33.39 -38.22
N LEU A 134 12.83 -32.10 -38.14
CA LEU A 134 13.94 -31.52 -38.88
C LEU A 134 15.29 -32.11 -38.45
N GLU A 135 15.49 -32.31 -37.14
CA GLU A 135 16.68 -32.99 -36.61
C GLU A 135 16.79 -34.43 -37.13
N GLY A 136 15.66 -35.14 -37.22
CA GLY A 136 15.58 -36.47 -37.82
C GLY A 136 15.95 -36.48 -39.31
N GLN A 137 15.38 -35.56 -40.09
CA GLN A 137 15.71 -35.40 -41.52
C GLN A 137 17.19 -35.04 -41.72
N PHE A 138 17.73 -34.15 -40.88
CA PHE A 138 19.13 -33.76 -40.92
C PHE A 138 20.05 -34.96 -40.62
N HIS A 139 19.74 -35.75 -39.59
CA HIS A 139 20.48 -36.98 -39.27
C HIS A 139 20.46 -37.97 -40.44
N GLN A 140 19.31 -38.13 -41.10
CA GLN A 140 19.18 -39.02 -42.25
C GLN A 140 20.03 -38.54 -43.43
N LYS A 141 19.94 -37.25 -43.78
CA LYS A 141 20.79 -36.64 -44.83
C LYS A 141 22.29 -36.75 -44.52
N ALA A 142 22.67 -36.57 -43.25
CA ALA A 142 24.05 -36.72 -42.82
C ALA A 142 24.58 -38.15 -43.05
N LYS A 143 23.75 -39.18 -42.78
CA LYS A 143 24.09 -40.58 -43.08
C LYS A 143 24.25 -40.81 -44.59
N GLU A 144 23.33 -40.30 -45.41
CA GLU A 144 23.41 -40.41 -46.88
C GLU A 144 24.68 -39.75 -47.43
N ILE A 145 25.01 -38.54 -46.97
CA ILE A 145 26.25 -37.85 -47.33
C ILE A 145 27.46 -38.69 -46.91
N GLY A 146 27.43 -39.32 -45.73
CA GLY A 146 28.46 -40.24 -45.27
C GLY A 146 28.65 -41.43 -46.22
N MET A 147 27.57 -42.08 -46.66
CA MET A 147 27.61 -43.19 -47.62
C MET A 147 28.20 -42.74 -48.96
N VAL A 148 27.71 -41.63 -49.52
CA VAL A 148 28.22 -41.07 -50.78
C VAL A 148 29.70 -40.71 -50.67
N GLN A 149 30.15 -40.15 -49.54
CA GLN A 149 31.58 -39.88 -49.31
C GLN A 149 32.42 -41.16 -49.29
N THR A 150 31.91 -42.26 -48.72
CA THR A 150 32.62 -43.55 -48.77
C THR A 150 32.72 -44.10 -50.18
N GLU A 151 31.65 -44.04 -50.98
CA GLU A 151 31.65 -44.43 -52.39
C GLU A 151 32.58 -43.54 -53.25
N LEU A 152 32.60 -42.23 -53.00
CA LEU A 152 33.52 -41.31 -53.69
C LEU A 152 34.99 -41.67 -53.41
N LYS A 153 35.31 -42.14 -52.20
CA LYS A 153 36.66 -42.61 -51.88
C LYS A 153 37.00 -43.89 -52.64
N THR A 154 36.08 -44.85 -52.77
CA THR A 154 36.33 -46.09 -53.53
C THR A 154 36.47 -45.81 -55.03
N ILE A 155 35.64 -44.91 -55.60
CA ILE A 155 35.77 -44.47 -57.00
C ILE A 155 37.12 -43.80 -57.25
N LYS A 156 37.57 -42.91 -56.35
CA LYS A 156 38.91 -42.29 -56.46
C LYS A 156 40.03 -43.33 -56.42
N GLN A 157 39.91 -44.37 -55.59
CA GLN A 157 40.87 -45.48 -55.58
C GLN A 157 40.84 -46.28 -56.89
N PHE A 158 39.65 -46.54 -57.43
CA PHE A 158 39.48 -47.22 -58.72
C PHE A 158 40.10 -46.43 -59.87
N GLN A 159 39.88 -45.11 -59.94
CA GLN A 159 40.51 -44.24 -60.93
C GLN A 159 42.03 -44.26 -60.84
N LYS A 160 42.61 -44.24 -59.63
CA LYS A 160 44.06 -44.38 -59.47
C LYS A 160 44.58 -45.70 -60.01
N ARG A 161 43.91 -46.83 -59.70
CA ARG A 161 44.27 -48.14 -60.25
C ARG A 161 44.09 -48.22 -61.76
N LYS A 162 43.03 -47.62 -62.31
CA LYS A 162 42.80 -47.57 -63.75
C LYS A 162 43.96 -46.89 -64.48
N ILE A 163 44.38 -45.71 -64.02
CA ILE A 163 45.52 -44.98 -64.59
C ILE A 163 46.81 -45.80 -64.49
N GLN A 164 47.01 -46.52 -63.38
CA GLN A 164 48.15 -47.41 -63.20
C GLN A 164 48.14 -48.53 -64.26
N VAL A 165 47.01 -49.19 -64.46
CA VAL A 165 46.84 -50.28 -65.44
C VAL A 165 46.98 -49.77 -66.88
N GLU A 166 46.39 -48.61 -67.22
CA GLU A 166 46.55 -48.00 -68.54
C GLU A 166 48.03 -47.73 -68.84
N LYS A 167 48.80 -47.21 -67.87
CA LYS A 167 50.26 -47.05 -68.00
C LYS A 167 51.00 -48.38 -68.17
N GLU A 168 50.64 -49.41 -67.39
CA GLU A 168 51.22 -50.74 -67.52
C GLU A 168 50.95 -51.35 -68.91
N LEU A 169 49.74 -51.13 -69.45
CA LEU A 169 49.37 -51.55 -70.80
C LEU A 169 50.16 -50.80 -71.88
N ASP A 170 50.28 -49.47 -71.77
CA ASP A 170 51.07 -48.65 -72.68
C ASP A 170 52.55 -49.06 -72.66
N ASP A 171 53.11 -49.36 -71.48
CA ASP A 171 54.45 -49.89 -71.31
C ASP A 171 54.59 -51.30 -71.93
N GLU A 172 53.56 -52.16 -71.82
CA GLU A 172 53.55 -53.50 -72.43
C GLU A 172 53.44 -53.42 -73.97
N VAL A 173 52.61 -52.52 -74.50
CA VAL A 173 52.52 -52.22 -75.93
C VAL A 173 53.86 -51.67 -76.44
N MET A 174 54.48 -50.74 -75.72
CA MET A 174 55.83 -50.25 -76.05
C MET A 174 56.91 -51.34 -75.99
N LYS A 175 56.76 -52.36 -75.13
CA LYS A 175 57.66 -53.52 -75.11
C LYS A 175 57.38 -54.50 -76.25
N ARG A 176 56.12 -54.74 -76.64
CA ARG A 176 55.77 -55.60 -77.79
C ARG A 176 56.14 -54.98 -79.13
N PHE A 177 56.16 -53.64 -79.23
CA PHE A 177 56.73 -52.91 -80.37
C PHE A 177 58.26 -52.72 -80.29
N LYS A 178 58.94 -53.42 -79.38
CA LYS A 178 60.39 -53.60 -79.40
C LYS A 178 60.74 -55.08 -79.63
N GLY A 179 60.26 -55.61 -80.75
CA GLY A 179 60.90 -56.73 -81.45
C GLY A 179 61.52 -56.19 -82.75
N PRO A 180 62.78 -56.54 -83.08
CA PRO A 180 63.49 -55.98 -84.21
C PRO A 180 62.99 -56.61 -85.52
N ASP A 181 61.97 -56.01 -86.13
CA ASP A 181 61.68 -56.15 -87.55
C ASP A 181 61.10 -54.82 -88.08
N LEU A 182 61.93 -54.16 -88.91
CA LEU A 182 61.64 -53.28 -90.05
C LEU A 182 60.40 -52.36 -89.92
N ILE A 183 60.51 -51.03 -89.95
CA ILE A 183 61.15 -50.23 -91.01
C ILE A 183 61.75 -48.97 -90.40
N ASP A 184 62.99 -48.72 -90.82
CA ASP A 184 63.84 -47.58 -90.49
C ASP A 184 63.24 -46.26 -91.02
N ILE A 185 62.70 -45.44 -90.11
CA ILE A 185 62.17 -44.09 -90.41
C ILE A 185 63.32 -43.11 -90.78
N GLU A 186 64.58 -43.52 -90.64
CA GLU A 186 65.77 -42.80 -91.14
C GLU A 186 66.08 -43.13 -92.63
N CYS A 187 65.55 -44.23 -93.18
CA CYS A 187 65.84 -44.68 -94.56
C CYS A 187 64.93 -44.04 -95.63
N LEU A 188 63.80 -43.43 -95.25
CA LEU A 188 62.96 -42.61 -96.15
C LEU A 188 63.37 -41.13 -96.19
N LYS A 189 64.21 -40.66 -95.24
CA LYS A 189 64.77 -39.30 -95.30
C LYS A 189 65.99 -39.20 -96.23
N ASN A 190 66.72 -40.31 -96.45
CA ASN A 190 67.97 -40.30 -97.21
C ASN A 190 67.85 -40.48 -98.74
N TYR A 191 66.67 -40.79 -99.28
CA TYR A 191 66.40 -40.68 -100.73
C TYR A 191 65.92 -39.28 -101.16
N GLY A 192 65.51 -38.43 -100.20
CA GLY A 192 64.98 -37.09 -100.47
C GLY A 192 66.02 -35.96 -100.52
N GLN A 193 67.25 -36.19 -100.05
CA GLN A 193 68.27 -35.14 -99.91
C GLN A 193 69.44 -35.24 -100.90
N ARG A 194 69.45 -36.23 -101.80
CA ARG A 194 70.48 -36.38 -102.84
C ARG A 194 70.05 -36.02 -104.26
N PHE A 195 68.82 -35.55 -104.45
CA PHE A 195 68.28 -35.14 -105.76
C PHE A 195 68.07 -33.61 -105.90
N VAL A 196 68.62 -32.80 -104.98
CA VAL A 196 68.33 -31.34 -104.88
C VAL A 196 69.49 -30.43 -105.29
N THR A 197 70.63 -30.96 -105.75
CA THR A 197 71.82 -30.13 -106.08
C THR A 197 72.29 -30.15 -107.54
N LEU A 198 71.67 -30.88 -108.47
CA LEU A 198 72.16 -30.97 -109.86
C LEU A 198 71.19 -30.63 -111.00
N TYR A 199 70.06 -29.97 -110.72
CA TYR A 199 69.26 -29.31 -111.77
C TYR A 199 68.86 -27.88 -111.36
N ARG A 200 69.88 -27.04 -111.16
CA ARG A 200 69.74 -25.58 -111.04
C ARG A 200 70.41 -24.89 -112.23
N ARG A 201 69.90 -25.10 -113.46
CA ARG A 201 70.34 -24.25 -114.59
C ARG A 201 69.43 -24.11 -115.82
N CYS A 202 68.14 -24.46 -115.80
CA CYS A 202 67.25 -24.09 -116.91
C CYS A 202 65.77 -24.04 -116.49
N LEU A 203 65.08 -22.96 -116.90
CA LEU A 203 63.63 -22.84 -117.13
C LEU A 203 62.71 -22.50 -115.92
N PRO A 204 61.50 -21.95 -116.17
CA PRO A 204 61.01 -20.66 -115.65
C PRO A 204 60.11 -20.77 -114.41
N LYS A 205 59.86 -19.61 -113.77
CA LYS A 205 58.87 -19.38 -112.68
C LYS A 205 57.60 -20.22 -112.90
N PRO A 206 57.13 -21.00 -111.90
CA PRO A 206 56.17 -20.47 -110.92
C PRO A 206 56.28 -21.09 -109.51
N TRP A 207 56.73 -20.28 -108.54
CA TRP A 207 56.73 -20.58 -107.09
C TRP A 207 55.35 -20.37 -106.45
N LEU A 208 54.27 -20.85 -107.07
CA LEU A 208 52.89 -20.48 -106.69
C LEU A 208 51.88 -21.65 -106.63
N TYR A 209 52.31 -22.91 -106.62
CA TYR A 209 51.36 -24.04 -106.69
C TYR A 209 51.45 -25.11 -105.59
N TYR A 210 52.51 -25.21 -104.79
CA TYR A 210 52.62 -26.24 -103.73
C TYR A 210 52.46 -25.74 -102.29
N GLU A 211 52.60 -24.44 -102.04
CA GLU A 211 52.25 -23.82 -100.74
C GLU A 211 50.74 -23.49 -100.67
N VAL A 212 50.10 -23.44 -101.84
CA VAL A 212 48.65 -23.20 -101.99
C VAL A 212 47.82 -24.45 -101.70
N GLU A 213 48.32 -25.68 -101.93
CA GLU A 213 47.56 -26.90 -101.63
C GLU A 213 47.59 -27.29 -100.14
N ASN A 214 48.76 -27.26 -99.47
CA ASN A 214 48.81 -27.44 -98.01
C ASN A 214 48.11 -26.30 -97.26
N GLY A 215 48.22 -25.07 -97.78
CA GLY A 215 47.43 -23.92 -97.33
C GLY A 215 45.92 -24.13 -97.57
N LYS A 216 45.50 -24.67 -98.72
CA LYS A 216 44.08 -24.97 -99.01
C LYS A 216 43.52 -26.10 -98.14
N TRP A 217 44.29 -27.14 -97.82
CA TRP A 217 43.84 -28.23 -96.95
C TRP A 217 43.76 -27.80 -95.48
N THR A 218 44.73 -27.02 -94.98
CA THR A 218 44.69 -26.45 -93.61
C THR A 218 43.66 -25.34 -93.46
N LEU A 219 43.51 -24.47 -94.48
CA LEU A 219 42.43 -23.47 -94.54
C LEU A 219 41.07 -24.16 -94.66
N GLY A 220 40.93 -25.23 -95.45
CA GLY A 220 39.70 -26.01 -95.57
C GLY A 220 39.30 -26.72 -94.27
N GLN A 221 40.26 -27.32 -93.55
CA GLN A 221 40.03 -27.91 -92.22
C GLN A 221 39.66 -26.84 -91.18
N ALA A 222 40.35 -25.70 -91.16
CA ALA A 222 40.02 -24.57 -90.29
C ALA A 222 38.64 -23.97 -90.62
N THR A 223 38.30 -23.87 -91.91
CA THR A 223 37.01 -23.39 -92.41
C THR A 223 35.88 -24.36 -92.05
N SER A 224 36.14 -25.66 -91.94
CA SER A 224 35.15 -26.65 -91.48
C SER A 224 34.92 -26.67 -89.96
N ARG A 225 35.93 -26.27 -89.16
CA ARG A 225 35.86 -26.24 -87.68
C ARG A 225 35.30 -24.94 -87.11
N LEU A 226 35.44 -23.83 -87.85
CA LEU A 226 34.90 -22.52 -87.48
C LEU A 226 33.38 -22.52 -87.21
N PRO A 227 32.52 -23.20 -88.01
CA PRO A 227 31.08 -23.30 -87.74
C PRO A 227 30.77 -24.02 -86.42
N GLN A 228 31.45 -25.12 -86.13
CA GLN A 228 31.26 -25.90 -84.89
C GLN A 228 31.68 -25.11 -83.66
N LEU A 229 32.80 -24.39 -83.73
CA LEU A 229 33.25 -23.50 -82.66
C LEU A 229 32.32 -22.30 -82.46
N ALA A 230 31.76 -21.76 -83.55
CA ALA A 230 30.77 -20.69 -83.49
C ALA A 230 29.46 -21.17 -82.83
N GLU A 231 29.00 -22.38 -83.16
CA GLU A 231 27.81 -22.99 -82.56
C GLU A 231 27.99 -23.31 -81.07
N ILE A 232 29.16 -23.84 -80.67
CA ILE A 232 29.50 -24.07 -79.25
C ILE A 232 29.55 -22.74 -78.48
N ASN A 233 30.17 -21.70 -79.04
CA ASN A 233 30.19 -20.38 -78.42
C ASN A 233 28.78 -19.78 -78.30
N ASP A 234 27.93 -19.96 -79.31
CA ASP A 234 26.55 -19.45 -79.29
C ASP A 234 25.71 -20.15 -78.21
N LEU A 235 25.86 -21.47 -78.04
CA LEU A 235 25.23 -22.23 -76.94
C LEU A 235 25.75 -21.79 -75.57
N LEU A 236 27.06 -21.58 -75.42
CA LEU A 236 27.66 -21.15 -74.16
C LEU A 236 27.26 -19.72 -73.77
N VAL A 237 27.10 -18.84 -74.76
CA VAL A 237 26.57 -17.49 -74.57
C VAL A 237 25.10 -17.56 -74.15
N LYS A 238 24.27 -18.38 -74.81
CA LYS A 238 22.86 -18.59 -74.44
C LYS A 238 22.72 -19.13 -73.02
N GLU A 239 23.54 -20.11 -72.63
CA GLU A 239 23.52 -20.67 -71.27
C GLU A 239 23.94 -19.63 -70.22
N LYS A 240 25.01 -18.86 -70.47
CA LYS A 240 25.40 -17.74 -69.59
C LYS A 240 24.32 -16.67 -69.48
N ILE A 241 23.63 -16.34 -70.57
CA ILE A 241 22.50 -15.41 -70.56
C ILE A 241 21.35 -15.97 -69.70
N MET A 242 21.02 -17.27 -69.83
CA MET A 242 20.02 -17.92 -68.97
C MET A 242 20.41 -17.90 -67.48
N GLN A 243 21.65 -18.20 -67.15
CA GLN A 243 22.13 -18.14 -65.77
C GLN A 243 22.12 -16.72 -65.19
N LEU A 244 22.59 -15.73 -65.96
CA LEU A 244 22.58 -14.32 -65.55
C LEU A 244 21.15 -13.80 -65.38
N THR A 245 20.22 -14.19 -66.25
CA THR A 245 18.80 -13.81 -66.12
C THR A 245 18.15 -14.46 -64.90
N GLN A 246 18.45 -15.73 -64.60
CA GLN A 246 17.98 -16.39 -63.39
C GLN A 246 18.54 -15.75 -62.10
N GLN A 247 19.84 -15.45 -62.07
CA GLN A 247 20.45 -14.72 -60.95
C GLN A 247 19.83 -13.34 -60.77
N ARG A 248 19.58 -12.62 -61.87
CA ARG A 248 18.92 -11.30 -61.84
C ARG A 248 17.52 -11.37 -61.22
N LEU A 249 16.73 -12.39 -61.55
CA LEU A 249 15.40 -12.62 -60.95
C LEU A 249 15.49 -12.93 -59.45
N GLN A 250 16.46 -13.74 -59.03
CA GLN A 250 16.67 -14.03 -57.61
C GLN A 250 17.06 -12.78 -56.82
N ILE A 251 18.00 -11.98 -57.33
CA ILE A 251 18.41 -10.71 -56.72
C ILE A 251 17.19 -9.79 -56.60
N GLN A 252 16.38 -9.67 -57.64
CA GLN A 252 15.19 -8.82 -57.63
C GLN A 252 14.14 -9.29 -56.61
N THR A 253 14.00 -10.60 -56.41
CA THR A 253 13.11 -11.18 -55.40
C THR A 253 13.62 -10.91 -53.98
N LEU A 254 14.93 -11.07 -53.76
CA LEU A 254 15.56 -10.77 -52.47
C LEU A 254 15.47 -9.28 -52.14
N GLN A 255 15.71 -8.39 -53.11
CA GLN A 255 15.55 -6.94 -52.94
C GLN A 255 14.12 -6.57 -52.50
N LYS A 256 13.08 -7.16 -53.12
CA LYS A 256 11.69 -6.94 -52.69
C LYS A 256 11.43 -7.42 -51.25
N LYS A 257 12.01 -8.55 -50.85
CA LYS A 257 11.90 -9.06 -49.48
C LYS A 257 12.59 -8.14 -48.48
N VAL A 258 13.79 -7.65 -48.81
CA VAL A 258 14.53 -6.70 -47.95
C VAL A 258 13.69 -5.43 -47.74
N VAL A 259 13.17 -4.84 -48.81
CA VAL A 259 12.29 -3.64 -48.70
C VAL A 259 11.05 -3.93 -47.85
N SER A 260 10.43 -5.10 -48.01
CA SER A 260 9.28 -5.48 -47.19
C SER A 260 9.62 -5.60 -45.70
N LEU A 261 10.79 -6.16 -45.38
CA LEU A 261 11.26 -6.30 -43.99
C LEU A 261 11.67 -4.95 -43.40
N GLU A 262 12.33 -4.09 -44.18
CA GLU A 262 12.68 -2.72 -43.79
C GLU A 262 11.41 -1.92 -43.47
N ASN A 263 10.39 -1.99 -44.31
CA ASN A 263 9.10 -1.33 -44.05
C ASN A 263 8.41 -1.86 -42.79
N ALA A 264 8.41 -3.18 -42.59
CA ALA A 264 7.83 -3.79 -41.39
C ALA A 264 8.57 -3.34 -40.12
N LEU A 265 9.91 -3.32 -40.15
CA LEU A 265 10.73 -2.84 -39.04
C LEU A 265 10.49 -1.36 -38.75
N VAL A 266 10.36 -0.52 -39.77
CA VAL A 266 10.04 0.90 -39.59
C VAL A 266 8.67 1.08 -38.94
N CYS A 267 7.66 0.32 -39.37
CA CYS A 267 6.32 0.36 -38.74
C CYS A 267 6.38 -0.07 -37.29
N MET A 268 7.00 -1.22 -36.99
CA MET A 268 7.15 -1.71 -35.62
C MET A 268 7.91 -0.71 -34.73
N THR A 269 9.00 -0.11 -35.23
CA THR A 269 9.78 0.87 -34.48
C THR A 269 8.93 2.08 -34.09
N LYS A 270 8.10 2.60 -35.02
CA LYS A 270 7.18 3.70 -34.73
C LYS A 270 6.11 3.32 -33.71
N GLU A 271 5.53 2.12 -33.84
CA GLU A 271 4.54 1.62 -32.87
C GLU A 271 5.14 1.45 -31.47
N PHE A 272 6.38 0.97 -31.37
CA PHE A 272 7.11 0.93 -30.10
C PHE A 272 7.35 2.31 -29.51
N GLU A 273 7.78 3.28 -30.32
CA GLU A 273 7.97 4.66 -29.88
C GLU A 273 6.67 5.30 -29.37
N THR A 274 5.55 5.10 -30.08
CA THR A 274 4.24 5.62 -29.64
C THR A 274 3.80 4.99 -28.32
N GLU A 275 4.06 3.70 -28.13
CA GLU A 275 3.62 2.99 -26.94
C GLU A 275 4.47 3.37 -25.73
N VAL A 276 5.77 3.58 -25.93
CA VAL A 276 6.65 4.16 -24.91
C VAL A 276 6.14 5.53 -24.47
N LEU A 277 5.79 6.41 -25.42
CA LEU A 277 5.26 7.75 -25.10
C LEU A 277 3.92 7.68 -24.34
N LYS A 278 3.00 6.80 -24.75
CA LYS A 278 1.72 6.59 -24.04
C LYS A 278 1.95 6.10 -22.62
N LEU A 279 2.82 5.11 -22.43
CA LEU A 279 3.15 4.58 -21.09
C LEU A 279 3.76 5.66 -20.20
N GLN A 280 4.67 6.46 -20.75
CA GLN A 280 5.29 7.56 -20.03
C GLN A 280 4.27 8.63 -19.62
N GLN A 281 3.36 9.01 -20.53
CA GLN A 281 2.29 9.95 -20.23
C GLN A 281 1.32 9.40 -19.17
N GLN A 282 0.96 8.13 -19.26
CA GLN A 282 0.07 7.49 -18.30
C GLN A 282 0.70 7.43 -16.91
N ALA A 283 1.97 7.02 -16.80
CA ALA A 283 2.71 7.04 -15.55
C ALA A 283 2.81 8.45 -14.95
N MET A 284 2.95 9.49 -15.78
CA MET A 284 2.96 10.89 -15.32
C MET A 284 1.61 11.29 -14.70
N VAL A 285 0.49 10.92 -15.34
CA VAL A 285 -0.86 11.22 -14.84
C VAL A 285 -1.13 10.46 -13.54
N GLU A 286 -0.78 9.18 -13.46
CA GLU A 286 -0.94 8.36 -12.26
C GLU A 286 -0.11 8.90 -11.09
N ASN A 287 1.13 9.31 -11.33
CA ASN A 287 1.97 9.94 -10.31
C ASN A 287 1.38 11.27 -9.82
N GLN A 288 0.82 12.08 -10.72
CA GLN A 288 0.15 13.33 -10.33
C GLN A 288 -1.11 13.07 -9.49
N ALA A 289 -1.91 12.08 -9.87
CA ALA A 289 -3.08 11.68 -9.10
C ALA A 289 -2.69 11.18 -7.71
N GLY A 290 -1.66 10.33 -7.61
CA GLY A 290 -1.11 9.87 -6.34
C GLY A 290 -0.59 11.02 -5.48
N GLN A 291 0.07 12.01 -6.06
CA GLN A 291 0.56 13.18 -5.32
C GLN A 291 -0.59 14.00 -4.70
N VAL A 292 -1.70 14.16 -5.42
CA VAL A 292 -2.89 14.86 -4.91
C VAL A 292 -3.55 14.08 -3.78
N GLU A 293 -3.62 12.75 -3.88
CA GLU A 293 -4.16 11.90 -2.83
C GLU A 293 -3.30 11.94 -1.56
N ILE A 294 -1.98 11.83 -1.72
CA ILE A 294 -1.01 11.98 -0.61
C ILE A 294 -1.22 13.32 0.10
N PHE A 295 -1.37 14.42 -0.64
CA PHE A 295 -1.61 15.74 -0.06
C PHE A 295 -2.92 15.79 0.75
N LYS A 296 -4.01 15.23 0.21
CA LYS A 296 -5.30 15.16 0.91
C LYS A 296 -5.19 14.34 2.20
N LEU A 297 -4.54 13.19 2.14
CA LEU A 297 -4.32 12.31 3.30
C LEU A 297 -3.46 13.00 4.37
N GLN A 298 -2.41 13.72 3.97
CA GLN A 298 -1.59 14.50 4.89
C GLN A 298 -2.39 15.61 5.59
N GLN A 299 -3.27 16.32 4.88
CA GLN A 299 -4.14 17.33 5.50
C GLN A 299 -5.12 16.70 6.51
N LEU A 300 -5.72 15.57 6.16
CA LEU A 300 -6.65 14.87 7.03
C LEU A 300 -5.94 14.41 8.31
N LEU A 301 -4.73 13.85 8.18
CA LEU A 301 -3.89 13.44 9.30
C LEU A 301 -3.58 14.64 10.22
N GLN A 302 -3.17 15.78 9.66
CA GLN A 302 -2.91 16.99 10.46
C GLN A 302 -4.15 17.47 11.24
N MET A 303 -5.34 17.39 10.64
CA MET A 303 -6.58 17.75 11.32
C MET A 303 -6.91 16.75 12.44
N LYS A 304 -6.69 15.46 12.20
CA LYS A 304 -6.88 14.40 13.21
C LYS A 304 -5.89 14.52 14.37
N ASP A 305 -4.64 14.89 14.13
CA ASP A 305 -3.67 15.15 15.19
C ASP A 305 -4.07 16.34 16.06
N LYS A 306 -4.61 17.41 15.45
CA LYS A 306 -5.13 18.56 16.21
C LYS A 306 -6.33 18.17 17.08
N GLU A 307 -7.25 17.37 16.54
CA GLU A 307 -8.40 16.83 17.28
C GLU A 307 -7.95 15.94 18.45
N MET A 308 -7.03 15.02 18.18
CA MET A 308 -6.41 14.14 19.17
C MET A 308 -5.74 14.94 20.29
N ASN A 309 -5.02 16.01 19.97
CA ASN A 309 -4.39 16.87 20.96
C ASN A 309 -5.41 17.63 21.82
N ARG A 310 -6.57 18.02 21.27
CA ARG A 310 -7.67 18.60 22.05
C ARG A 310 -8.25 17.57 23.02
N ILE A 311 -8.49 16.35 22.56
CA ILE A 311 -9.01 15.25 23.40
C ILE A 311 -8.03 14.93 24.53
N LYS A 312 -6.72 14.84 24.24
CA LYS A 312 -5.68 14.61 25.26
C LYS A 312 -5.68 15.69 26.33
N LYS A 313 -5.81 16.97 25.95
CA LYS A 313 -5.90 18.09 26.89
C LYS A 313 -7.15 18.00 27.76
N LEU A 314 -8.30 17.72 27.15
CA LEU A 314 -9.55 17.56 27.89
C LEU A 314 -9.47 16.40 28.89
N ALA A 315 -8.96 15.24 28.46
CA ALA A 315 -8.79 14.08 29.33
C ALA A 315 -7.86 14.40 30.52
N LYS A 316 -6.77 15.13 30.28
CA LYS A 316 -5.88 15.59 31.35
C LYS A 316 -6.61 16.51 32.33
N ASN A 317 -7.34 17.51 31.83
CA ASN A 317 -8.09 18.43 32.70
C ASN A 317 -9.12 17.69 33.56
N ILE A 318 -9.88 16.75 32.99
CA ILE A 318 -10.85 15.95 33.74
C ILE A 318 -10.17 15.15 34.86
N LEU A 319 -8.98 14.57 34.59
CA LEU A 319 -8.22 13.85 35.61
C LEU A 319 -7.70 14.79 36.70
N ASP A 320 -7.18 15.96 36.32
CA ASP A 320 -6.67 16.95 37.27
C ASP A 320 -7.80 17.47 38.18
N GLU A 321 -8.95 17.84 37.61
CA GLU A 321 -10.15 18.26 38.36
C GLU A 321 -10.66 17.15 39.29
N ARG A 322 -10.76 15.91 38.79
CA ARG A 322 -11.14 14.76 39.62
C ARG A 322 -10.17 14.59 40.78
N THR A 323 -8.87 14.68 40.51
CA THR A 323 -7.84 14.52 41.55
C THR A 323 -7.93 15.63 42.60
N GLU A 324 -8.24 16.87 42.19
CA GLU A 324 -8.47 17.98 43.13
C GLU A 324 -9.68 17.74 44.03
N VAL A 325 -10.80 17.27 43.46
CA VAL A 325 -12.02 16.93 44.21
C VAL A 325 -11.76 15.78 45.18
N GLU A 326 -11.05 14.74 44.76
CA GLU A 326 -10.67 13.62 45.63
C GLU A 326 -9.79 14.08 46.80
N ARG A 327 -8.79 14.94 46.55
CA ARG A 327 -7.98 15.54 47.63
C ARG A 327 -8.83 16.35 48.59
N PHE A 328 -9.72 17.19 48.08
CA PHE A 328 -10.61 17.99 48.91
C PHE A 328 -11.46 17.11 49.85
N PHE A 329 -12.06 16.03 49.34
CA PHE A 329 -12.84 15.12 50.17
C PHE A 329 -11.99 14.40 51.23
N LEU A 330 -10.79 13.96 50.86
CA LEU A 330 -9.87 13.34 51.82
C LEU A 330 -9.46 14.31 52.94
N ASP A 331 -9.17 15.56 52.59
CA ASP A 331 -8.83 16.61 53.56
C ASP A 331 -10.00 16.95 54.47
N ALA A 332 -11.22 17.07 53.91
CA ALA A 332 -12.43 17.30 54.68
C ALA A 332 -12.72 16.16 55.66
N LEU A 333 -12.61 14.90 55.22
CA LEU A 333 -12.76 13.73 56.08
C LEU A 333 -11.69 13.69 57.17
N HIS A 334 -10.45 14.04 56.85
CA HIS A 334 -9.37 14.13 57.83
C HIS A 334 -9.64 15.24 58.86
N GLN A 335 -10.14 16.40 58.43
CA GLN A 335 -10.52 17.49 59.32
C GLN A 335 -11.66 17.09 60.24
N VAL A 336 -12.72 16.47 59.72
CA VAL A 336 -13.85 15.96 60.53
C VAL A 336 -13.35 14.94 61.55
N LYS A 337 -12.50 13.99 61.14
CA LYS A 337 -11.89 13.00 62.04
C LYS A 337 -11.10 13.69 63.17
N LYS A 338 -10.27 14.69 62.84
CA LYS A 338 -9.55 15.49 63.85
C LYS A 338 -10.50 16.20 64.80
N GLN A 339 -11.58 16.79 64.28
CA GLN A 339 -12.56 17.51 65.08
C GLN A 339 -13.33 16.57 66.02
N ILE A 340 -13.70 15.37 65.58
CA ILE A 340 -14.33 14.35 66.42
C ILE A 340 -13.38 13.95 67.55
N LEU A 341 -12.11 13.67 67.24
CA LEU A 341 -11.11 13.32 68.26
C LEU A 341 -10.92 14.44 69.29
N PHE A 342 -10.83 15.69 68.83
CA PHE A 342 -10.73 16.86 69.70
C PHE A 342 -11.98 17.02 70.58
N SER A 343 -13.16 16.95 69.99
CA SER A 343 -14.45 17.05 70.69
C SER A 343 -14.59 15.95 71.76
N ARG A 344 -14.31 14.69 71.42
CA ARG A 344 -14.32 13.56 72.36
C ARG A 344 -13.36 13.77 73.52
N LYS A 345 -12.13 14.23 73.24
CA LYS A 345 -11.14 14.55 74.27
C LYS A 345 -11.60 15.69 75.16
N HIS A 346 -12.13 16.76 74.58
CA HIS A 346 -12.61 17.93 75.32
C HIS A 346 -13.82 17.58 76.20
N TYR A 347 -14.80 16.85 75.67
CA TYR A 347 -15.95 16.37 76.43
C TYR A 347 -15.53 15.55 77.65
N LYS A 348 -14.59 14.61 77.46
CA LYS A 348 -14.02 13.81 78.56
C LYS A 348 -13.38 14.69 79.63
N GLN A 349 -12.61 15.70 79.24
CA GLN A 349 -11.98 16.65 80.17
C GLN A 349 -13.01 17.47 80.93
N VAL A 350 -14.01 18.04 80.26
CA VAL A 350 -15.08 18.84 80.87
C VAL A 350 -15.93 18.01 81.82
N ALA A 351 -16.29 16.78 81.43
CA ALA A 351 -17.02 15.87 82.30
C ALA A 351 -16.20 15.52 83.56
N GLN A 352 -14.89 15.33 83.43
CA GLN A 352 -13.99 15.04 84.55
C GLN A 352 -13.88 16.25 85.49
N THR A 353 -13.68 17.45 84.96
CA THR A 353 -13.56 18.66 85.78
C THR A 353 -14.86 18.98 86.49
N ALA A 354 -16.00 18.85 85.82
CA ALA A 354 -17.32 19.02 86.43
C ALA A 354 -17.60 18.01 87.53
N PHE A 355 -17.26 16.73 87.32
CA PHE A 355 -17.37 15.70 88.36
C PHE A 355 -16.47 16.01 89.56
N ASN A 356 -15.20 16.35 89.33
CA ASN A 356 -14.24 16.69 90.38
C ASN A 356 -14.63 17.96 91.15
N LEU A 357 -15.28 18.93 90.50
CA LEU A 357 -15.83 20.12 91.15
C LEU A 357 -16.98 19.74 92.09
N LYS A 358 -17.96 18.97 91.61
CA LYS A 358 -19.08 18.48 92.42
C LYS A 358 -18.59 17.66 93.62
N MET A 359 -17.59 16.81 93.44
CA MET A 359 -16.95 16.07 94.54
C MET A 359 -16.37 17.02 95.59
N ARG A 360 -15.67 18.08 95.19
CA ARG A 360 -15.11 19.08 96.12
C ARG A 360 -16.18 19.87 96.86
N GLU A 361 -17.25 20.28 96.17
CA GLU A 361 -18.37 21.01 96.78
C GLU A 361 -19.18 20.15 97.75
N ALA A 362 -19.34 18.87 97.45
CA ALA A 362 -19.95 17.90 98.35
C ALA A 362 -19.09 17.66 99.60
N CYS A 363 -17.75 17.53 99.46
CA CYS A 363 -16.84 17.48 100.60
C CYS A 363 -16.90 18.73 101.48
N ALA A 364 -17.20 19.90 100.91
CA ALA A 364 -17.40 21.15 101.66
C ALA A 364 -18.80 21.27 102.30
N GLY A 365 -19.63 20.22 102.21
CA GLY A 365 -20.98 20.19 102.80
C GLY A 365 -22.02 21.04 102.07
N ARG A 366 -21.72 21.53 100.86
CA ARG A 366 -22.62 22.43 100.12
C ARG A 366 -23.63 21.69 99.23
N MET A 367 -23.34 20.45 98.85
CA MET A 367 -24.16 19.60 97.97
C MET A 367 -23.99 18.11 98.31
N GLU A 368 -24.84 17.25 97.74
CA GLU A 368 -24.69 15.80 97.83
C GLU A 368 -23.59 15.26 96.90
N TYR A 369 -22.98 14.12 97.26
CA TYR A 369 -21.94 13.48 96.46
C TYR A 369 -22.49 12.99 95.11
N PRO A 370 -21.82 13.29 93.99
CA PRO A 370 -22.23 12.78 92.68
C PRO A 370 -22.03 11.27 92.57
N LYS A 371 -22.88 10.59 91.78
CA LYS A 371 -22.75 9.16 91.48
C LYS A 371 -21.37 8.85 90.88
N ILE A 372 -20.74 7.75 91.33
CA ILE A 372 -19.42 7.32 90.86
C ILE A 372 -19.43 7.21 89.33
N ARG A 373 -18.48 7.89 88.70
CA ARG A 373 -18.33 7.96 87.24
C ARG A 373 -16.89 7.66 86.84
N THR A 374 -16.70 6.80 85.85
CA THR A 374 -15.37 6.36 85.41
C THR A 374 -14.94 7.01 84.10
N PHE A 375 -13.63 7.25 83.98
CA PHE A 375 -13.01 7.97 82.85
C PHE A 375 -11.86 7.18 82.22
N ASP A 376 -11.48 6.04 82.80
CA ASP A 376 -10.40 5.16 82.35
C ASP A 376 -10.84 4.19 81.25
N GLY A 377 -12.14 4.02 81.02
CA GLY A 377 -12.68 3.19 79.94
C GLY A 377 -12.68 1.70 80.21
N ARG A 378 -12.73 1.28 81.49
CA ARG A 378 -12.90 -0.13 81.85
C ARG A 378 -14.25 -0.68 81.35
N GLU A 379 -14.21 -1.87 80.78
CA GLU A 379 -15.36 -2.52 80.11
C GLU A 379 -16.53 -2.84 81.04
N HIS A 380 -16.29 -3.00 82.35
CA HIS A 380 -17.33 -3.35 83.33
C HIS A 380 -17.89 -2.16 84.12
N SER A 381 -17.62 -0.91 83.68
CA SER A 381 -18.17 0.27 84.36
C SER A 381 -19.59 0.56 83.92
N THR A 382 -20.53 0.63 84.87
CA THR A 382 -21.95 0.92 84.62
C THR A 382 -22.24 2.42 84.43
N ASN A 383 -21.29 3.31 84.74
CA ASN A 383 -21.43 4.77 84.57
C ASN A 383 -20.11 5.34 84.06
N SER A 384 -19.84 5.17 82.76
CA SER A 384 -18.60 5.61 82.11
C SER A 384 -18.87 6.73 81.10
N VAL A 385 -17.97 7.72 81.03
CA VAL A 385 -18.02 8.79 80.03
C VAL A 385 -17.89 8.26 78.60
N ASN A 386 -17.21 7.12 78.43
CA ASN A 386 -17.09 6.48 77.12
C ASN A 386 -18.42 5.90 76.65
N GLN A 387 -19.30 5.49 77.56
CA GLN A 387 -20.63 5.02 77.21
C GLN A 387 -21.49 6.16 76.65
N ASP A 388 -21.42 7.36 77.25
CA ASP A 388 -22.11 8.54 76.71
C ASP A 388 -21.64 8.89 75.29
N LEU A 389 -20.33 8.76 75.01
CA LEU A 389 -19.78 8.98 73.66
C LEU A 389 -20.23 7.91 72.66
N MET A 390 -20.32 6.64 73.09
CA MET A 390 -20.82 5.53 72.25
C MET A 390 -22.33 5.62 72.03
N GLU A 391 -23.08 6.06 73.02
CA GLU A 391 -24.52 6.31 72.88
C GLU A 391 -24.76 7.47 71.93
N ALA A 392 -24.02 8.57 72.03
CA ALA A 392 -24.09 9.70 71.09
C ALA A 392 -23.84 9.28 69.64
N ASP A 393 -22.91 8.34 69.40
CA ASP A 393 -22.64 7.79 68.07
C ASP A 393 -23.84 6.97 67.51
N LYS A 394 -24.77 6.48 68.34
CA LYS A 394 -25.97 5.73 67.89
C LYS A 394 -27.12 6.62 67.42
N TRP A 395 -27.08 7.92 67.69
CA TRP A 395 -28.15 8.87 67.33
C TRP A 395 -28.01 9.42 65.90
N TYR A 396 -27.00 8.95 65.15
CA TYR A 396 -26.75 9.22 63.74
C TYR A 396 -26.61 7.91 62.98
#